data_AF-A0A699JJR5-F1
#
_entry.id   AF-A0A699JJR5-F1
#
_cell.length_a   1.000
_cell.length_b   1.000
_cell.length_c   1.000
_cell.angle_alpha   90.00
_cell.angle_beta   90.00
_cell.angle_gamma   90.00
#
_symmetry.space_group_name_H-M   'P 1'
#
loop_
_entity.id
_entity.type
_entity.pdbx_description
1 polymer ?
#
loop_
_entity_poly.entity_id
_entity_poly.type
_entity_poly.pdbx_seq_one_letter_code
_entity_poly.pdbx_strand_id
1 'polypeptide(L)'
;MPPKRNLAYAASASKAPAMTQAAIRQLVVDSVATALETQAKIMENASNANRNPEPREAPIPIRIEEAYKITWVEFKKLLIKKYYPWTEIQKMEDKFYHLTVKGNDLKTYVRRFQELATLCPTMVSDFKKLLEAFIEGLPRSIEGNFTASKP
;
A
#
# COMPACT_ATOMS: atom_id res chain seq x y z
N MET A 1 0.95 50.65 25.38
CA MET A 1 1.88 49.97 24.45
C MET A 1 2.71 48.97 25.24
N PRO A 2 2.82 47.68 24.87
CA PRO A 2 3.85 46.81 25.45
C PRO A 2 5.12 46.79 24.57
N PRO A 3 6.32 46.54 25.13
CA PRO A 3 7.55 46.49 24.36
C PRO A 3 7.76 45.11 23.72
N LYS A 4 8.08 45.11 22.43
CA LYS A 4 8.53 43.91 21.69
C LYS A 4 9.92 43.50 22.18
N ARG A 5 10.09 42.24 22.60
CA ARG A 5 11.40 41.63 22.83
C ARG A 5 11.55 40.45 21.86
N ASN A 6 12.38 40.64 20.86
CA ASN A 6 12.77 39.59 19.90
C ASN A 6 13.87 38.74 20.54
N LEU A 7 13.62 37.44 20.76
CA LEU A 7 14.67 36.46 21.00
C LEU A 7 14.91 35.69 19.69
N ALA A 8 15.97 36.05 18.99
CA ALA A 8 16.48 35.27 17.87
C ALA A 8 17.16 34.02 18.43
N TYR A 9 16.46 32.88 18.38
CA TYR A 9 17.11 31.57 18.51
C TYR A 9 17.76 31.24 17.16
N ALA A 10 19.09 31.39 17.09
CA ALA A 10 19.87 30.90 15.96
C ALA A 10 19.84 29.36 15.96
N ALA A 11 19.05 28.78 15.06
CA ALA A 11 19.02 27.34 14.82
C ALA A 11 20.35 26.89 14.18
N SER A 12 21.20 26.20 14.94
CA SER A 12 22.33 25.44 14.40
C SER A 12 21.79 24.17 13.74
N ALA A 13 21.55 24.23 12.43
CA ALA A 13 21.22 23.03 11.64
C ALA A 13 22.51 22.27 11.31
N SER A 14 22.72 21.14 11.98
CA SER A 14 23.68 20.12 11.54
C SER A 14 23.23 19.56 10.19
N LYS A 15 23.94 19.92 9.13
CA LYS A 15 23.64 19.45 7.76
C LYS A 15 24.12 18.01 7.62
N ALA A 16 23.26 17.05 7.95
CA ALA A 16 23.48 15.65 7.62
C ALA A 16 23.60 15.49 6.09
N PRO A 17 24.51 14.66 5.56
CA PRO A 17 24.64 14.46 4.12
C PRO A 17 23.32 13.90 3.57
N ALA A 18 22.69 14.64 2.67
CA ALA A 18 21.50 14.14 1.98
C ALA A 18 21.95 12.97 1.08
N MET A 19 21.57 11.74 1.45
CA MET A 19 21.76 10.58 0.57
C MET A 19 21.03 10.85 -0.74
N THR A 20 21.80 11.03 -1.81
CA THR A 20 21.26 11.38 -3.11
C THR A 20 20.57 10.18 -3.73
N GLN A 21 19.58 10.43 -4.58
CA GLN A 21 18.88 9.38 -5.32
C GLN A 21 19.85 8.54 -6.18
N ALA A 22 20.98 9.12 -6.62
CA ALA A 22 22.04 8.42 -7.32
C ALA A 22 22.73 7.36 -6.44
N ALA A 23 22.98 7.66 -5.17
CA ALA A 23 23.55 6.71 -4.22
C ALA A 23 22.60 5.53 -3.95
N ILE A 24 21.30 5.81 -3.84
CA ILE A 24 20.27 4.77 -3.69
C ILE A 24 20.22 3.87 -4.94
N ARG A 25 20.28 4.46 -6.14
CA ARG A 25 20.31 3.70 -7.40
C ARG A 25 21.54 2.80 -7.50
N GLN A 26 22.73 3.28 -7.11
CA GLN A 26 23.92 2.42 -7.12
C GLN A 26 23.85 1.28 -6.13
N LEU A 27 23.33 1.52 -4.93
CA LEU A 27 23.20 0.46 -3.93
C LEU A 27 22.27 -0.66 -4.41
N VAL A 28 21.20 -0.29 -5.15
CA VAL A 28 20.32 -1.26 -5.82
C VAL A 28 21.05 -2.02 -6.94
N VAL A 29 21.83 -1.33 -7.78
CA VAL A 29 22.59 -1.98 -8.86
C VAL A 29 23.63 -2.96 -8.30
N ASP A 30 24.40 -2.54 -7.29
CA ASP A 30 25.47 -3.34 -6.70
C ASP A 30 24.91 -4.57 -5.97
N SER A 31 23.78 -4.42 -5.27
CA SER A 31 23.12 -5.56 -4.60
C SER A 31 22.59 -6.59 -5.59
N VAL A 32 22.01 -6.15 -6.72
CA VAL A 32 21.51 -7.05 -7.77
C VAL A 32 22.67 -7.76 -8.47
N ALA A 33 23.76 -7.05 -8.78
CA ALA A 33 24.95 -7.65 -9.38
C ALA A 33 25.56 -8.73 -8.46
N THR A 34 25.71 -8.44 -7.18
CA THR A 34 26.26 -9.38 -6.19
C THR A 34 25.38 -10.63 -6.04
N ALA A 35 24.05 -10.47 -6.07
CA ALA A 35 23.12 -11.60 -5.98
C ALA A 35 23.24 -12.53 -7.20
N LEU A 36 23.37 -11.96 -8.41
CA LEU A 36 23.53 -12.72 -9.64
C LEU A 36 24.87 -13.48 -9.68
N GLU A 37 25.96 -12.84 -9.29
CA GLU A 37 27.27 -13.50 -9.20
C GLU A 37 27.28 -14.64 -8.18
N THR A 38 26.64 -14.42 -7.03
CA THR A 38 26.49 -15.45 -5.99
C THR A 38 25.69 -16.65 -6.51
N GLN A 39 24.60 -16.40 -7.24
CA GLN A 39 23.79 -17.46 -7.83
C GLN A 39 24.54 -18.22 -8.92
N ALA A 40 25.31 -17.54 -9.77
CA ALA A 40 26.17 -18.18 -10.77
C ALA A 40 27.21 -19.11 -10.13
N LYS A 41 27.85 -18.66 -9.05
CA LYS A 41 28.84 -19.45 -8.30
C LYS A 41 28.23 -20.67 -7.61
N ILE A 42 26.98 -20.56 -7.13
CA ILE A 42 26.24 -21.70 -6.57
C ILE A 42 25.92 -22.72 -7.66
N MET A 43 25.56 -22.27 -8.87
CA MET A 43 25.29 -23.16 -10.01
C MET A 43 26.55 -23.87 -10.51
N GLU A 44 27.71 -23.23 -10.49
CA GLU A 44 29.01 -23.84 -10.85
C GLU A 44 29.43 -24.93 -9.86
N ASN A 45 29.15 -24.74 -8.56
CA ASN A 45 29.44 -25.73 -7.52
C ASN A 45 28.42 -26.88 -7.44
N ALA A 46 27.21 -26.72 -7.96
CA ALA A 46 26.16 -27.75 -7.91
C ALA A 46 26.41 -28.93 -8.86
N SER A 47 27.40 -28.85 -9.76
CA SER A 47 27.73 -29.95 -10.67
C SER A 47 28.48 -31.12 -10.00
N ASN A 48 28.78 -31.05 -8.69
CA ASN A 48 29.48 -32.13 -7.97
C ASN A 48 28.82 -32.56 -6.65
N ALA A 49 27.49 -32.73 -6.61
CA ALA A 49 26.86 -33.42 -5.48
C ALA A 49 25.77 -34.38 -5.95
N ASN A 50 26.18 -35.63 -6.17
CA ASN A 50 25.28 -36.78 -6.07
C ASN A 50 24.78 -36.84 -4.61
N ARG A 51 23.52 -36.49 -4.38
CA ARG A 51 22.65 -37.11 -3.36
C ARG A 51 21.18 -36.72 -3.58
N ASN A 52 20.40 -37.76 -3.86
CA ASN A 52 18.94 -37.88 -3.89
C ASN A 52 18.13 -36.82 -3.12
N PRO A 53 17.09 -36.20 -3.71
CA PRO A 53 16.08 -35.45 -2.97
C PRO A 53 14.81 -36.27 -2.74
N GLU A 54 14.42 -36.38 -1.47
CA GLU A 54 13.11 -36.86 -1.01
C GLU A 54 11.99 -35.88 -1.44
N PRO A 55 10.77 -36.34 -1.78
CA PRO A 55 9.76 -35.49 -2.39
C PRO A 55 9.02 -34.66 -1.33
N ARG A 56 9.45 -33.41 -1.15
CA ARG A 56 8.61 -32.37 -0.54
C ARG A 56 7.73 -31.79 -1.63
N GLU A 57 6.42 -31.73 -1.36
CA GLU A 57 5.38 -31.26 -2.28
C GLU A 57 5.81 -29.98 -3.00
N ALA A 58 6.00 -30.11 -4.32
CA ALA A 58 6.42 -29.03 -5.18
C ALA A 58 5.30 -27.98 -5.28
N PRO A 59 5.62 -26.67 -5.23
CA PRO A 59 4.75 -25.64 -5.77
C PRO A 59 4.38 -26.04 -7.20
N ILE A 60 3.07 -26.03 -7.50
CA ILE A 60 2.50 -26.42 -8.80
C ILE A 60 3.42 -25.92 -9.93
N PRO A 61 4.13 -26.83 -10.64
CA PRO A 61 5.15 -26.43 -11.58
C PRO A 61 4.43 -25.93 -12.83
N ILE A 62 4.33 -24.61 -12.99
CA ILE A 62 4.20 -24.05 -14.32
C ILE A 62 5.48 -24.49 -15.04
N ARG A 63 5.36 -25.51 -15.89
CA ARG A 63 6.49 -26.07 -16.63
C ARG A 63 7.16 -24.92 -17.34
N ILE A 64 8.47 -24.78 -17.15
CA ILE A 64 9.26 -23.62 -17.55
C ILE A 64 9.05 -23.28 -19.05
N GLU A 65 8.78 -24.27 -19.90
CA GLU A 65 8.44 -24.09 -21.32
C GLU A 65 7.10 -23.39 -21.60
N GLU A 66 6.11 -23.53 -20.72
CA GLU A 66 4.82 -22.82 -20.82
C GLU A 66 4.91 -21.40 -20.25
N ALA A 67 5.79 -21.17 -19.27
CA ALA A 67 6.07 -19.85 -18.73
C ALA A 67 6.66 -18.90 -19.78
N TYR A 68 7.49 -19.40 -20.70
CA TYR A 68 8.04 -18.60 -21.81
C TYR A 68 7.01 -18.24 -22.89
N LYS A 69 5.82 -18.85 -22.88
CA LYS A 69 4.70 -18.49 -23.77
C LYS A 69 3.77 -17.43 -23.16
N ILE A 70 3.93 -17.11 -21.88
CA ILE A 70 3.07 -16.14 -21.23
C ILE A 70 3.46 -14.73 -21.70
N THR A 71 2.50 -14.01 -22.26
CA THR A 71 2.74 -12.62 -22.65
C THR A 71 2.90 -11.77 -21.39
N TRP A 72 3.61 -10.64 -21.51
CA TRP A 72 3.75 -9.66 -20.42
C TRP A 72 2.39 -9.21 -19.84
N VAL A 73 1.34 -9.21 -20.65
CA VAL A 73 -0.05 -8.91 -20.22
C VAL A 73 -0.60 -10.00 -19.31
N GLU A 74 -0.47 -11.27 -19.70
CA GLU A 74 -0.94 -12.41 -18.91
C GLU A 74 -0.13 -12.59 -17.62
N PHE A 75 1.18 -12.34 -17.67
CA PHE A 75 2.03 -12.29 -16.47
C PHE A 75 1.55 -11.22 -15.48
N LYS A 76 1.30 -9.99 -15.95
CA LYS A 76 0.75 -8.91 -15.10
C LYS A 76 -0.61 -9.27 -14.52
N LYS A 77 -1.50 -9.88 -15.31
CA LYS A 77 -2.81 -10.36 -14.80
C LYS A 77 -2.64 -11.41 -13.70
N LEU A 78 -1.71 -12.35 -13.84
CA LEU A 78 -1.42 -13.34 -12.80
C LEU A 78 -0.87 -12.70 -11.52
N LEU A 79 0.04 -11.73 -11.64
CA LEU A 79 0.54 -10.98 -10.49
C LEU A 79 -0.57 -10.21 -9.78
N ILE A 80 -1.40 -9.47 -10.53
CA ILE A 80 -2.54 -8.74 -9.97
C ILE A 80 -3.52 -9.73 -9.32
N LYS A 81 -3.86 -10.84 -9.97
CA LYS A 81 -4.77 -11.84 -9.39
C LYS A 81 -4.22 -12.44 -8.08
N LYS A 82 -2.91 -12.69 -8.02
CA LYS A 82 -2.26 -13.31 -6.85
C LYS A 82 -2.09 -12.34 -5.68
N TYR A 83 -1.77 -11.09 -5.95
CA TYR A 83 -1.39 -10.11 -4.92
C TYR A 83 -2.40 -8.96 -4.72
N TYR A 84 -3.33 -8.77 -5.64
CA TYR A 84 -4.46 -7.84 -5.56
C TYR A 84 -5.79 -8.63 -5.63
N PRO A 85 -6.08 -9.47 -4.61
CA PRO A 85 -7.25 -10.34 -4.63
C PRO A 85 -8.54 -9.52 -4.55
N TRP A 86 -9.34 -9.61 -5.61
CA TRP A 86 -10.63 -8.94 -5.74
C TRP A 86 -11.59 -9.19 -4.57
N THR A 87 -11.55 -10.40 -3.99
CA THR A 87 -12.41 -10.78 -2.86
C THR A 87 -12.14 -9.98 -1.59
N GLU A 88 -10.88 -9.63 -1.32
CA GLU A 88 -10.56 -8.80 -0.15
C GLU A 88 -10.96 -7.35 -0.38
N ILE A 89 -10.80 -6.83 -1.60
CA ILE A 89 -11.24 -5.49 -1.96
C ILE A 89 -12.76 -5.38 -1.81
N GLN A 90 -13.52 -6.34 -2.33
CA GLN A 90 -14.97 -6.37 -2.18
C GLN A 90 -15.41 -6.37 -0.71
N LYS A 91 -14.73 -7.13 0.17
CA LYS A 91 -15.03 -7.11 1.61
C LYS A 91 -14.77 -5.74 2.24
N MET A 92 -13.75 -5.02 1.79
CA MET A 92 -13.46 -3.68 2.31
C MET A 92 -14.45 -2.64 1.76
N GLU A 93 -14.83 -2.74 0.49
CA GLU A 93 -15.88 -1.91 -0.13
C GLU A 93 -17.24 -2.13 0.55
N ASP A 94 -17.61 -3.37 0.85
CA ASP A 94 -18.83 -3.72 1.58
C ASP A 94 -18.84 -3.14 3.00
N LYS A 95 -17.73 -3.27 3.74
CA LYS A 95 -17.55 -2.63 5.05
C LYS A 95 -17.63 -1.11 4.99
N PHE A 96 -17.13 -0.51 3.91
CA PHE A 96 -17.18 0.93 3.70
C PHE A 96 -18.62 1.38 3.45
N TYR A 97 -19.34 0.69 2.58
CA TYR A 97 -20.74 1.00 2.24
C TYR A 97 -21.68 0.88 3.45
N HIS A 98 -21.44 -0.10 4.33
CA HIS A 98 -22.23 -0.30 5.54
C HIS A 98 -21.69 0.44 6.77
N LEU A 99 -20.71 1.34 6.60
CA LEU A 99 -20.12 2.07 7.71
C LEU A 99 -21.09 3.13 8.24
N THR A 100 -21.56 2.93 9.46
CA THR A 100 -22.47 3.87 10.16
C THR A 100 -21.92 4.22 11.53
N VAL A 101 -22.24 5.42 12.03
CA VAL A 101 -21.93 5.81 13.42
C VAL A 101 -22.69 4.88 14.37
N LYS A 102 -21.94 4.19 15.23
CA LYS A 102 -22.51 3.36 16.30
C LYS A 102 -22.70 4.19 17.56
N GLY A 103 -23.96 4.39 17.96
CA GLY A 103 -24.31 5.21 19.12
C GLY A 103 -23.81 6.64 18.95
N ASN A 104 -22.95 7.09 19.87
CA ASN A 104 -22.48 8.47 19.96
C ASN A 104 -20.98 8.59 19.64
N ASP A 105 -20.35 7.50 19.19
CA ASP A 105 -18.90 7.42 19.04
C ASP A 105 -18.43 7.86 17.65
N LEU A 106 -18.54 9.16 17.41
CA LEU A 106 -18.09 9.78 16.17
C LEU A 106 -16.57 9.64 15.97
N LYS A 107 -15.80 9.63 17.06
CA LYS A 107 -14.34 9.50 16.99
C LYS A 107 -13.92 8.16 16.39
N THR A 108 -14.56 7.08 16.81
CA THR A 108 -14.33 5.76 16.23
C THR A 108 -14.80 5.69 14.77
N TYR A 109 -15.94 6.29 14.45
CA TYR A 109 -16.43 6.37 13.06
C TYR A 109 -15.42 7.06 12.14
N VAL A 110 -14.96 8.27 12.49
CA VAL A 110 -13.99 9.04 11.67
C VAL A 110 -12.71 8.24 11.45
N ARG A 111 -12.20 7.59 12.49
CA ARG A 111 -11.01 6.73 12.37
C ARG A 111 -11.24 5.58 11.40
N ARG A 112 -12.36 4.85 11.53
CA ARG A 112 -12.70 3.73 10.64
C ARG A 112 -12.94 4.16 9.20
N PHE A 113 -13.59 5.31 9.02
CA PHE A 113 -13.82 5.90 7.70
C PHE A 113 -12.50 6.22 7.02
N GLN A 114 -11.54 6.85 7.72
CA GLN A 114 -10.21 7.15 7.18
C GLN A 114 -9.41 5.88 6.86
N GLU A 115 -9.43 4.88 7.75
CA GLU A 115 -8.78 3.58 7.52
C GLU A 115 -9.31 2.93 6.23
N LEU A 116 -10.63 2.86 6.06
CA LEU A 116 -11.23 2.21 4.89
C LEU A 116 -11.13 3.07 3.61
N ALA A 117 -11.18 4.40 3.71
CA ALA A 117 -10.96 5.32 2.59
C ALA A 117 -9.56 5.18 2.00
N THR A 118 -8.57 4.88 2.86
CA THR A 118 -7.19 4.60 2.46
C THR A 118 -7.07 3.26 1.73
N LEU A 119 -7.86 2.26 2.15
CA LEU A 119 -7.83 0.91 1.55
C LEU A 119 -8.67 0.80 0.27
N CYS A 120 -9.70 1.63 0.11
CA CYS A 120 -10.61 1.64 -1.04
C CYS A 120 -10.64 3.01 -1.74
N PRO A 121 -9.52 3.48 -2.31
CA PRO A 121 -9.44 4.80 -2.95
C PRO A 121 -10.39 4.95 -4.15
N THR A 122 -10.85 3.84 -4.74
CA THR A 122 -11.87 3.80 -5.79
C THR A 122 -13.21 4.38 -5.34
N MET A 123 -13.66 4.02 -4.12
CA MET A 123 -14.92 4.47 -3.52
C MET A 123 -14.90 5.97 -3.19
N VAL A 124 -13.72 6.51 -2.91
CA VAL A 124 -13.50 7.91 -2.51
C VAL A 124 -12.59 8.64 -3.51
N SER A 125 -12.80 8.33 -4.80
CA SER A 125 -11.93 8.76 -5.91
C SER A 125 -11.84 10.28 -6.10
N ASP A 126 -12.79 11.03 -5.56
CA ASP A 126 -12.77 12.49 -5.52
C ASP A 126 -13.35 13.00 -4.20
N PHE A 127 -13.15 14.30 -3.92
CA PHE A 127 -13.59 14.92 -2.68
C PHE A 127 -15.12 14.90 -2.52
N LYS A 128 -15.88 14.97 -3.62
CA LYS A 128 -17.35 14.97 -3.57
C LYS A 128 -17.86 13.61 -3.10
N LYS A 129 -17.37 12.52 -3.68
CA LYS A 129 -17.70 11.14 -3.27
C LYS A 129 -17.26 10.82 -1.86
N LEU A 130 -16.07 11.30 -1.48
CA LEU A 130 -15.58 11.19 -0.10
C LEU A 130 -16.56 11.85 0.89
N LEU A 131 -17.01 13.06 0.61
CA LEU A 131 -17.92 13.79 1.49
C LEU A 131 -19.31 13.15 1.51
N GLU A 132 -19.84 12.72 0.36
CA GLU A 132 -21.12 12.05 0.25
C GLU A 132 -21.16 10.77 1.09
N ALA A 133 -20.15 9.90 0.96
CA ALA A 133 -20.05 8.70 1.77
C ALA A 133 -19.84 8.98 3.26
N PHE A 134 -19.12 10.06 3.60
CA PHE A 134 -18.95 10.47 4.99
C PHE A 134 -20.28 10.92 5.62
N ILE A 135 -21.08 11.69 4.89
CA ILE A 135 -22.39 12.17 5.37
C ILE A 135 -23.38 11.00 5.47
N GLU A 136 -23.38 10.09 4.50
CA GLU A 136 -24.27 8.92 4.46
C GLU A 136 -24.09 7.99 5.68
N GLY A 137 -22.88 7.91 6.23
CA GLY A 137 -22.61 7.14 7.45
C GLY A 137 -23.04 7.83 8.76
N LEU A 138 -23.47 9.10 8.73
CA LEU A 138 -23.89 9.82 9.93
C LEU A 138 -25.34 9.49 10.32
N PRO A 139 -25.69 9.62 11.61
CA PRO A 139 -27.08 9.50 12.03
C PRO A 139 -27.95 10.57 11.37
N ARG A 140 -29.14 10.18 10.93
CA ARG A 140 -30.14 11.07 10.30
C ARG A 140 -30.54 12.27 11.16
N SER A 141 -30.34 12.20 12.48
CA SER A 141 -30.52 13.33 13.41
C SER A 141 -29.53 14.49 13.18
N ILE A 142 -28.38 14.23 12.55
CA ILE A 142 -27.38 15.24 12.16
C ILE A 142 -27.64 15.73 10.73
N GLU A 143 -28.13 14.85 9.86
CA GLU A 143 -28.45 15.12 8.45
C GLU A 143 -29.47 16.26 8.29
N GLY A 144 -30.44 16.35 9.20
CA GLY A 144 -31.45 17.42 9.24
C GLY A 144 -30.88 18.83 9.46
N ASN A 145 -29.73 18.97 10.12
CA ASN A 145 -29.10 20.29 10.36
C ASN A 145 -28.30 20.78 9.14
N PHE A 146 -27.81 19.87 8.29
CA PHE A 146 -27.02 20.20 7.11
C PHE A 146 -27.90 20.59 5.91
N THR A 147 -29.11 20.04 5.82
CA THR A 147 -30.09 20.36 4.78
C THR A 147 -31.00 21.54 5.14
N ALA A 148 -31.13 21.86 6.43
CA ALA A 148 -31.92 23.01 6.91
C ALA A 148 -31.20 24.37 6.80
N SER A 149 -29.87 24.41 6.55
CA SER A 149 -29.17 25.67 6.30
C SER A 149 -29.38 26.13 4.84
N LYS A 150 -30.56 26.63 4.53
CA LYS A 150 -30.74 27.60 3.43
C LYS A 150 -30.74 29.02 4.03
N PRO A 151 -30.17 30.02 3.33
CA PRO A 151 -30.25 31.42 3.76
C PRO A 151 -31.69 31.94 3.78
#